data_AF-A0A3D1HJ60-F1
#
_entry.id   AF-A0A3D1HJ60-F1
#
_cell.length_a   1.000
_cell.length_b   1.000
_cell.length_c   1.000
_cell.angle_alpha   90.00
_cell.angle_beta   90.00
_cell.angle_gamma   90.00
#
_symmetry.space_group_name_H-M   'P 1'
#
loop_
_entity.id
_entity.type
_entity.pdbx_description
1 polymer ?
#
loop_
_entity_poly.entity_id
_entity_poly.type
_entity_poly.pdbx_seq_one_letter_code
_entity_poly.pdbx_strand_id
1 'polypeptide(L)'
;MKKLFLSLVALLTAVVASAQVYVGGEVGLWRNTEDNHTSFTIAPQVGYNLNDKWAIGLEFMYNHEYYDGVKADGAGVAPYARYTVAKAGP
;
A
#
# COMPACT_ATOMS: atom_id res chain seq x y z
N MET A 1 17.61 -0.24 -9.10
CA MET A 1 16.44 -0.68 -8.32
C MET A 1 16.69 -0.74 -6.80
N LYS A 2 17.81 -1.32 -6.32
CA LYS A 2 18.11 -1.43 -4.87
C LYS A 2 18.12 -0.09 -4.10
N LYS A 3 18.63 0.98 -4.73
CA LYS A 3 18.73 2.31 -4.14
C LYS A 3 17.37 3.00 -3.94
N LEU A 4 16.43 2.78 -4.86
CA LEU A 4 15.06 3.30 -4.77
C LEU A 4 14.28 2.62 -3.65
N PHE A 5 14.50 1.32 -3.47
CA PHE A 5 13.92 0.57 -2.36
C PHE A 5 14.44 1.07 -1.01
N LEU A 6 15.75 1.28 -0.88
CA LEU A 6 16.34 1.79 0.36
C LEU A 6 15.86 3.22 0.69
N SER A 7 15.71 4.09 -0.31
CA SER A 7 15.16 5.44 -0.11
C SER A 7 13.68 5.42 0.27
N LEU A 8 12.90 4.48 -0.31
CA LEU A 8 11.51 4.29 0.08
C LEU A 8 11.44 3.83 1.54
N VAL A 9 12.22 2.82 1.93
CA VAL A 9 12.29 2.36 3.33
C VAL A 9 12.68 3.50 4.27
N ALA A 10 13.70 4.30 3.92
CA ALA A 10 14.11 5.46 4.74
C ALA A 10 13.00 6.51 4.88
N LEU A 11 12.29 6.83 3.79
CA LEU A 11 11.12 7.72 3.81
C LEU A 11 10.01 7.16 4.70
N LEU A 12 9.68 5.88 4.57
CA LEU A 12 8.67 5.24 5.41
C LEU A 12 9.09 5.31 6.89
N THR A 13 10.36 5.04 7.22
CA THR A 13 10.86 5.12 8.61
C THR A 13 10.85 6.52 9.21
N ALA A 14 11.08 7.57 8.41
CA ALA A 14 11.04 8.95 8.90
C ALA A 14 9.61 9.41 9.23
N VAL A 15 8.61 8.82 8.57
CA VAL A 15 7.20 9.19 8.69
C VAL A 15 6.53 8.55 9.92
N VAL A 16 6.95 7.35 10.34
CA VAL A 16 6.42 6.66 11.55
C VAL A 16 6.90 7.22 12.89
N ALA A 17 7.83 8.19 12.91
CA ALA A 17 8.30 8.79 14.17
C ALA A 17 7.21 9.59 14.89
N SER A 18 6.13 10.00 14.20
CA SER A 18 4.98 10.69 14.77
C SER A 18 3.87 9.70 15.12
N ALA A 19 3.39 9.71 16.37
CA ALA A 19 2.27 8.86 16.82
C ALA A 19 0.95 9.13 16.06
N GLN A 20 0.83 10.27 15.39
CA GLN A 20 -0.33 10.62 14.58
C GLN A 20 -0.25 10.06 13.16
N VAL A 21 0.94 9.74 12.66
CA VAL A 21 1.10 9.24 11.29
C VAL A 21 1.26 7.73 11.33
N TYR A 22 0.56 7.03 10.44
CA TYR A 22 0.77 5.60 10.22
C TYR A 22 1.14 5.35 8.76
N VAL A 23 1.92 4.30 8.58
CA VAL A 23 2.33 3.78 7.29
C VAL A 23 1.93 2.32 7.25
N GLY A 24 1.37 1.88 6.14
CA GLY A 24 0.91 0.51 5.95
C GLY A 24 0.76 0.20 4.46
N GLY A 25 -0.18 -0.69 4.15
CA GLY A 25 -0.50 -1.10 2.79
C GLY A 25 -0.42 -2.61 2.61
N GLU A 26 -0.53 -3.04 1.36
CA GLU A 26 -0.54 -4.45 0.99
C GLU A 26 0.42 -4.76 -0.16
N VAL A 27 0.85 -6.01 -0.20
CA VAL A 27 1.62 -6.58 -1.31
C VAL A 27 0.97 -7.92 -1.67
N GLY A 28 0.64 -8.10 -2.94
CA GLY A 28 0.04 -9.31 -3.50
C GLY A 28 0.93 -9.91 -4.58
N LEU A 29 1.08 -11.23 -4.57
CA LEU A 29 1.77 -11.99 -5.61
C LEU A 29 0.97 -13.27 -5.87
N TRP A 30 0.59 -13.49 -7.13
CA TRP A 30 -0.11 -14.69 -7.54
C TRP A 30 0.38 -15.17 -8.91
N ARG A 31 0.40 -16.50 -9.09
CA ARG A 31 0.86 -17.16 -10.32
C ARG A 31 0.00 -18.38 -10.58
N ASN A 32 -0.53 -18.46 -11.79
CA ASN A 32 -1.07 -19.66 -12.39
C ASN A 32 -0.17 -20.09 -13.55
N THR A 33 0.40 -21.28 -13.44
CA THR A 33 1.32 -21.84 -14.45
C THR A 33 0.61 -22.48 -15.64
N GLU A 34 -0.63 -22.93 -15.48
CA GLU A 34 -1.42 -23.56 -16.55
C GLU A 34 -1.88 -22.50 -17.56
N ASP A 35 -2.45 -21.40 -17.06
CA ASP A 35 -2.95 -20.29 -17.89
C ASP A 35 -1.86 -19.23 -18.18
N ASN A 36 -0.61 -19.50 -17.80
CA ASN A 36 0.52 -18.58 -17.89
C ASN A 36 0.18 -17.15 -17.38
N HIS A 37 -0.53 -17.07 -16.25
CA HIS A 37 -0.99 -15.82 -15.65
C HIS A 37 -0.16 -15.46 -14.42
N THR A 38 0.47 -14.29 -14.39
CA THR A 38 1.06 -13.70 -13.18
C THR A 38 0.33 -12.43 -12.81
N SER A 39 0.04 -12.23 -11.53
CA SER A 39 -0.35 -10.92 -11.00
C SER A 39 0.55 -10.48 -9.84
N PHE A 40 0.82 -9.20 -9.79
CA PHE A 40 1.59 -8.54 -8.75
C PHE A 40 0.92 -7.22 -8.38
N THR A 41 0.73 -6.99 -7.09
CA THR A 41 0.12 -5.79 -6.54
C THR A 41 1.01 -5.23 -5.43
N ILE A 42 1.18 -3.92 -5.41
CA ILE A 42 1.77 -3.18 -4.29
C ILE A 42 0.92 -1.94 -4.05
N ALA A 43 0.37 -1.82 -2.84
CA ALA A 43 -0.49 -0.71 -2.45
C ALA A 43 -0.04 -0.09 -1.13
N PRO A 44 1.11 0.63 -1.08
CA PRO A 44 1.54 1.36 0.11
C PRO A 44 0.55 2.45 0.49
N GLN A 45 0.39 2.63 1.79
CA GLN A 45 -0.53 3.59 2.38
C GLN A 45 0.18 4.46 3.41
N VAL A 46 -0.18 5.75 3.43
CA VAL A 46 0.19 6.69 4.48
C VAL A 46 -1.06 7.40 4.98
N GLY A 47 -1.21 7.52 6.29
CA GLY A 47 -2.36 8.19 6.89
C GLY A 47 -2.02 8.95 8.16
N TYR A 48 -2.91 9.87 8.53
CA TYR A 48 -2.80 10.77 9.66
C TYR A 48 -4.07 10.68 10.53
N ASN A 49 -3.88 10.44 11.82
CA ASN A 49 -4.92 10.41 12.83
C ASN A 49 -5.24 11.85 13.26
N LEU A 50 -6.44 12.32 12.93
CA LEU A 50 -6.97 13.62 13.35
C LEU A 50 -7.36 13.61 14.83
N ASN A 51 -7.82 12.46 15.31
CA ASN A 51 -8.10 12.14 16.71
C ASN A 51 -8.15 10.62 16.89
N ASP A 52 -8.53 10.15 18.08
CA ASP A 52 -8.58 8.71 18.40
C ASP A 52 -9.58 7.90 17.55
N LYS A 53 -10.52 8.57 16.86
CA LYS A 53 -11.55 7.92 16.05
C LYS A 53 -11.42 8.21 14.56
N TRP A 54 -10.90 9.35 14.16
CA TRP A 54 -10.83 9.77 12.76
C TRP A 54 -9.41 9.81 12.24
N ALA A 55 -9.22 9.21 11.07
CA ALA A 55 -8.01 9.31 10.28
C ALA A 55 -8.31 9.65 8.83
N ILE A 56 -7.37 10.32 8.17
CA ILE A 56 -7.36 10.51 6.72
C ILE A 56 -6.10 9.86 6.16
N GLY A 57 -6.11 9.46 4.89
CA GLY A 57 -4.92 8.90 4.27
C GLY A 57 -5.00 8.82 2.77
N LEU A 58 -3.88 8.39 2.20
CA LEU A 58 -3.67 8.18 0.78
C LEU A 58 -3.03 6.81 0.59
N GLU A 59 -3.59 6.05 -0.34
CA GLU A 59 -3.04 4.78 -0.78
C GLU A 59 -2.60 4.91 -2.24
N PHE A 60 -1.41 4.40 -2.55
CA PHE A 60 -0.84 4.40 -3.89
C PHE A 60 -0.81 2.97 -4.38
N MET A 61 -1.56 2.65 -5.43
CA MET A 61 -1.68 1.30 -5.95
C MET A 61 -0.86 1.16 -7.23
N TYR A 62 -0.13 0.07 -7.35
CA TYR A 62 0.42 -0.42 -8.60
C TYR A 62 0.07 -1.89 -8.76
N ASN A 63 -0.48 -2.22 -9.91
CA ASN A 63 -0.87 -3.57 -10.30
C ASN A 63 -0.17 -3.91 -11.61
N HIS A 64 0.35 -5.12 -11.68
CA HIS A 64 0.90 -5.72 -12.87
C HIS A 64 0.19 -7.04 -13.10
N GLU A 65 -0.39 -7.20 -14.28
CA GLU A 65 -0.91 -8.46 -14.77
C GLU A 65 -0.19 -8.87 -16.04
N TYR A 66 0.13 -10.14 -16.11
CA TYR A 66 0.62 -10.80 -17.30
C TYR A 66 -0.28 -11.99 -17.57
N TYR A 67 -0.98 -11.98 -18.70
CA TYR A 67 -1.85 -13.07 -19.11
C TYR A 67 -1.49 -13.47 -20.54
N ASP A 68 -0.97 -14.68 -20.71
CA ASP A 68 -0.69 -15.31 -22.00
C ASP A 68 -0.03 -14.37 -23.04
N GLY A 69 1.08 -13.73 -22.67
CA GLY A 69 1.83 -12.83 -23.55
C GLY A 69 1.40 -11.37 -23.51
N VAL A 70 0.22 -11.06 -22.98
CA VAL A 70 -0.27 -9.69 -22.80
C VAL A 70 0.15 -9.17 -21.42
N LYS A 71 0.61 -7.92 -21.38
CA LYS A 71 0.96 -7.20 -20.15
C LYS A 71 -0.01 -6.05 -19.95
N ALA A 72 -0.54 -5.93 -18.74
CA ALA A 72 -1.33 -4.81 -18.31
C ALA A 72 -0.75 -4.26 -17.00
N ASP A 73 -0.43 -2.97 -17.00
CA ASP A 73 0.06 -2.25 -15.83
C ASP A 73 -0.96 -1.16 -15.47
N GLY A 74 -1.32 -1.11 -14.19
CA GLY A 74 -2.23 -0.11 -13.65
C GLY A 74 -1.58 0.62 -12.48
N ALA A 75 -1.73 1.94 -12.42
CA ALA A 75 -1.35 2.73 -11.27
C ALA A 75 -2.51 3.62 -10.85
N GLY A 76 -2.66 3.83 -9.54
CA GLY A 76 -3.74 4.63 -8.99
C GLY A 76 -3.39 5.25 -7.65
N VAL A 77 -4.19 6.23 -7.26
CA VAL A 77 -4.15 6.83 -5.93
C VAL A 77 -5.56 6.89 -5.38
N ALA A 78 -5.73 6.48 -4.13
CA ALA A 78 -7.02 6.45 -3.45
C ALA A 78 -6.95 7.27 -2.15
N PRO A 79 -7.53 8.49 -2.10
CA PRO A 79 -7.75 9.18 -0.85
C PRO A 79 -8.89 8.54 -0.06
N TYR A 80 -8.73 8.46 1.26
CA TYR A 80 -9.76 7.93 2.14
C TYR A 80 -9.83 8.66 3.48
N ALA A 81 -10.98 8.51 4.14
CA ALA A 81 -11.19 8.85 5.54
C ALA A 81 -11.71 7.61 6.27
N ARG A 82 -11.18 7.34 7.47
CA ARG A 82 -11.51 6.16 8.28
C ARG A 82 -12.03 6.59 9.64
N TYR A 83 -13.15 6.00 10.04
CA TYR A 83 -13.69 6.09 11.40
C TYR A 83 -13.49 4.77 12.15
N THR A 84 -12.88 4.83 13.32
CA THR A 84 -12.64 3.68 14.20
C THR A 84 -13.77 3.60 15.23
N VAL A 85 -14.62 2.58 15.09
CA VAL A 85 -15.78 2.37 15.99
C VAL A 85 -15.35 1.78 17.34
N ALA A 86 -14.41 0.84 17.31
CA ALA A 86 -13.87 0.19 18.50
C ALA A 86 -12.37 -0.06 18.30
N LYS A 87 -11.60 0.11 19.38
CA LYS A 87 -10.19 -0.28 19.45
C LYS A 87 -10.08 -1.34 20.55
N ALA A 88 -9.56 -2.52 20.20
CA ALA A 88 -9.32 -3.59 21.15
C ALA A 88 -7.82 -3.66 21.48
N GLY A 89 -7.48 -3.52 22.76
CA GLY A 89 -6.09 -3.47 23.25
C GLY A 89 -5.56 -2.04 23.45
N PRO A 90 -4.44 -1.88 24.20
CA PRO A 90 -3.70 -0.62 24.29
C PRO A 90 -3.20 -0.14 22.92
#